data_AF-A5WFA9-F1
#
_entry.id   AF-A5WFA9-F1
#
_cell.length_a   1.000
_cell.length_b   1.000
_cell.length_c   1.000
_cell.angle_alpha   90.00
_cell.angle_beta   90.00
_cell.angle_gamma   90.00
#
_symmetry.space_group_name_H-M   'P 1'
#
loop_
_entity.id
_entity.type
_entity.pdbx_description
1 polymer ?
#
loop_
_entity_poly.entity_id
_entity_poly.type
_entity_poly.pdbx_seq_one_letter_code
_entity_poly.pdbx_strand_id
1 'polypeptide(L)'
;MLSSSLCFLVMTPAQASPRDPLKMSLTASKVVVDKQGKAHYIPVNTAKVGTVIQYKATFSNTLHTAIQNTTVTLPIPTNTEFTGEVYPPSAQASVDYYNYRDLPLMRMVDGQLVEVPKSEYKSLRWDIKYIPPRKAVNVAFNTIVH
;
A
#
# COMPACT_ATOMS: atom_id res chain seq x y z
N MET A 1 15.21 55.03 44.09
CA MET A 1 15.88 54.98 42.78
C MET A 1 16.92 53.86 42.86
N LEU A 2 16.91 52.75 42.13
CA LEU A 2 16.15 52.21 41.01
C LEU A 2 15.86 50.73 41.32
N SER A 3 14.65 50.26 41.04
CA SER A 3 14.29 48.83 41.07
C SER A 3 14.71 48.22 39.72
N SER A 4 15.65 47.29 39.72
CA SER A 4 16.10 46.60 38.49
C SER A 4 15.44 45.23 38.42
N SER A 5 14.31 45.15 37.74
CA SER A 5 13.58 43.89 37.51
C SER A 5 14.32 43.04 36.46
N LEU A 6 14.84 41.89 36.91
CA LEU A 6 15.46 40.88 36.05
C LEU A 6 14.35 40.07 35.35
N CYS A 7 14.20 40.26 34.04
CA CYS A 7 13.21 39.56 33.23
C CYS A 7 13.78 38.19 32.81
N PHE A 8 13.28 37.10 33.41
CA PHE A 8 13.61 35.73 32.98
C PHE A 8 12.79 35.37 31.74
N LEU A 9 13.44 35.31 30.58
CA LEU A 9 12.84 34.75 29.37
C LEU A 9 12.87 33.22 29.48
N VAL A 10 11.75 32.62 29.85
CA VAL A 10 11.60 31.15 29.83
C VAL A 10 11.25 30.73 28.40
N MET A 11 12.26 30.34 27.63
CA MET A 11 12.04 29.66 26.34
C MET A 11 11.56 28.23 26.63
N THR A 12 10.26 28.00 26.54
CA THR A 12 9.71 26.64 26.55
C THR A 12 10.17 25.90 25.30
N PRO A 13 10.87 24.75 25.41
CA PRO A 13 11.18 23.94 24.24
C PRO A 13 9.86 23.50 23.60
N ALA A 14 9.67 23.83 22.32
CA ALA A 14 8.57 23.29 21.53
C ALA A 14 8.76 21.78 21.44
N GLN A 15 7.98 21.02 22.20
CA GLN A 15 7.90 19.57 22.06
C GLN A 15 7.29 19.27 20.68
N ALA A 16 8.16 19.01 19.70
CA ALA A 16 7.73 18.46 18.43
C ALA A 16 7.12 17.08 18.71
N SER A 17 5.80 16.95 18.56
CA SER A 17 5.14 15.64 18.54
C SER A 17 5.88 14.76 17.53
N PRO A 18 6.12 13.47 17.81
CA PRO A 18 6.73 12.57 16.84
C PRO A 18 5.85 12.58 15.59
N ARG A 19 6.31 13.28 14.55
CA ARG A 19 5.64 13.28 13.26
C ARG A 19 5.92 11.92 12.65
N ASP A 20 4.89 11.10 12.48
CA ASP A 20 5.03 9.84 11.75
C ASP A 20 5.69 10.12 10.39
N PRO A 21 6.90 9.58 10.15
CA PRO A 21 7.69 9.92 8.98
C PRO A 21 7.01 9.48 7.69
N LEU A 22 6.22 8.41 7.77
CA LEU A 22 5.46 7.84 6.67
C LEU A 22 4.00 7.64 7.09
N LYS A 23 3.08 8.34 6.42
CA LYS A 23 1.64 8.17 6.61
C LYS A 23 1.07 7.26 5.52
N MET A 24 0.15 6.38 5.88
CA MET A 24 -0.55 5.49 4.95
C MET A 24 -2.04 5.78 4.94
N SER A 25 -2.64 5.77 3.75
CA SER A 25 -4.10 5.74 3.56
C SER A 25 -4.48 4.65 2.58
N LEU A 26 -5.52 3.87 2.89
CA LEU A 26 -6.04 2.80 2.04
C LEU A 26 -7.44 3.16 1.53
N THR A 27 -7.68 2.96 0.24
CA THR A 27 -9.00 3.10 -0.38
C THR A 27 -9.41 1.81 -1.07
N ALA A 28 -10.69 1.46 -0.97
CA ALA A 28 -11.32 0.40 -1.74
C ALA A 28 -12.30 1.02 -2.75
N SER A 29 -12.15 0.67 -4.03
CA SER A 29 -12.98 1.21 -5.11
C SER A 29 -13.42 0.11 -6.05
N LYS A 30 -14.71 0.11 -6.42
CA LYS A 30 -15.19 -0.69 -7.55
C LYS A 30 -14.54 -0.21 -8.84
N VAL A 31 -14.01 -1.16 -9.60
CA VAL A 31 -13.45 -0.92 -10.93
C VAL A 31 -14.59 -1.04 -11.96
N VAL A 32 -14.77 0.00 -12.77
CA VAL A 32 -15.74 0.02 -13.87
C VAL A 32 -14.99 0.38 -15.14
N VAL A 33 -15.01 -0.51 -16.12
CA VAL A 33 -14.41 -0.25 -17.43
C VAL A 33 -15.49 0.32 -18.34
N ASP A 34 -15.24 1.47 -18.95
CA ASP A 34 -16.15 2.07 -19.91
C ASP A 34 -16.06 1.40 -21.29
N LYS A 35 -16.93 1.84 -22.23
CA LYS A 35 -16.97 1.31 -23.61
C LYS A 35 -15.67 1.53 -24.39
N GLN A 36 -14.76 2.37 -23.90
CA GLN A 36 -13.47 2.71 -24.53
C GLN A 36 -12.31 1.93 -23.89
N GLY A 37 -12.59 1.06 -22.91
CA GLY A 37 -11.56 0.30 -22.20
C GLY A 37 -10.90 1.06 -21.05
N LYS A 38 -11.39 2.25 -20.69
CA LYS A 38 -10.82 3.05 -19.60
C LYS A 38 -11.45 2.66 -18.27
N ALA A 39 -10.61 2.40 -17.28
CA ALA A 39 -11.03 2.10 -15.92
C ALA A 39 -11.41 3.38 -15.14
N HIS A 40 -12.54 3.29 -14.44
CA HIS A 40 -13.06 4.27 -13.48
C HIS A 40 -13.14 3.61 -12.10
N TYR A 41 -12.91 4.39 -11.06
CA TYR A 41 -12.83 3.91 -9.68
C TYR A 41 -13.90 4.58 -8.84
N ILE A 42 -14.89 3.81 -8.39
CA ILE A 42 -16.00 4.30 -7.57
C ILE A 42 -15.76 3.84 -6.14
N PRO A 43 -15.58 4.73 -5.15
CA PRO A 43 -15.40 4.34 -3.76
C PRO A 43 -16.54 3.45 -3.26
N VAL A 44 -16.20 2.39 -2.53
CA VAL A 44 -17.19 1.48 -1.95
C VAL A 44 -16.80 1.02 -0.56
N ASN A 45 -17.81 0.76 0.26
CA ASN A 45 -17.65 0.15 1.59
C ASN A 45 -18.22 -1.27 1.64
N THR A 46 -18.99 -1.66 0.62
CA THR A 46 -19.60 -2.98 0.43
C THR A 46 -19.61 -3.33 -1.05
N ALA A 47 -19.46 -4.61 -1.38
CA ALA A 47 -19.42 -5.09 -2.75
C ALA A 47 -20.21 -6.39 -2.89
N LYS A 48 -20.83 -6.61 -4.06
CA LYS A 48 -21.53 -7.86 -4.38
C LYS A 48 -20.52 -8.87 -4.94
N VAL A 49 -20.85 -10.15 -4.84
CA VAL A 49 -20.15 -11.24 -5.56
C VAL A 49 -19.94 -10.88 -7.03
N GLY A 50 -18.74 -11.19 -7.55
CA GLY A 50 -18.31 -10.87 -8.90
C GLY A 50 -17.84 -9.42 -9.11
N THR A 51 -17.89 -8.56 -8.08
CA THR A 51 -17.40 -7.19 -8.20
C THR A 51 -15.88 -7.17 -8.19
N VAL A 52 -15.25 -6.48 -9.15
CA VAL A 52 -13.82 -6.17 -9.12
C VAL A 52 -13.57 -4.94 -8.24
N ILE A 53 -12.74 -5.10 -7.21
CA ILE A 53 -12.36 -4.06 -6.26
C ILE A 53 -10.86 -3.78 -6.36
N GLN A 54 -10.49 -2.52 -6.57
CA GLN A 54 -9.13 -2.04 -6.39
C GLN A 54 -8.93 -1.64 -4.93
N TYR A 55 -7.89 -2.20 -4.31
CA TYR A 55 -7.31 -1.70 -3.08
C TYR A 55 -6.09 -0.87 -3.43
N LYS A 56 -6.09 0.43 -3.07
CA LYS A 56 -4.98 1.35 -3.32
C LYS A 56 -4.48 1.93 -2.01
N ALA A 57 -3.21 1.70 -1.70
CA ALA A 57 -2.52 2.31 -0.59
C ALA A 57 -1.64 3.48 -1.07
N THR A 58 -1.76 4.61 -0.39
CA THR A 58 -0.94 5.80 -0.62
C THR A 58 -0.02 6.01 0.57
N PHE A 59 1.27 6.00 0.32
CA PHE A 59 2.32 6.21 1.32
C PHE A 59 2.91 7.60 1.16
N SER A 60 2.69 8.48 2.14
CA SER A 60 3.06 9.89 2.13
C SER A 60 4.23 10.17 3.07
N ASN A 61 5.35 10.61 2.52
CA ASN A 61 6.51 11.05 3.28
C ASN A 61 6.24 12.44 3.88
N THR A 62 6.26 12.54 5.22
CA THR A 62 6.02 13.79 5.94
C THR A 62 7.28 14.61 6.19
N LEU A 63 8.45 14.00 5.98
CA LEU A 63 9.77 14.57 6.22
C LEU A 63 10.19 15.53 5.10
N HIS A 64 11.21 16.34 5.41
CA HIS A 64 11.94 17.16 4.43
C HIS A 64 13.12 16.41 3.79
N THR A 65 13.31 15.14 4.14
CA THR A 65 14.28 14.22 3.55
C THR A 65 13.57 13.06 2.87
N ALA A 66 14.26 12.38 1.96
CA ALA A 66 13.70 11.21 1.28
C ALA A 66 13.66 10.00 2.24
N ILE A 67 12.69 9.13 2.03
CA ILE A 67 12.65 7.80 2.67
C ILE A 67 13.12 6.79 1.63
N GLN A 68 14.06 5.92 2.01
CA GLN A 68 14.62 4.89 1.14
C GLN A 68 14.23 3.49 1.62
N ASN A 69 14.23 2.54 0.68
CA ASN A 69 14.10 1.10 0.95
C ASN A 69 12.95 0.74 1.89
N THR A 70 11.74 1.16 1.54
CA THR A 70 10.52 0.84 2.28
C THR A 70 9.86 -0.40 1.69
N THR A 71 9.75 -1.46 2.47
CA THR A 71 8.94 -2.62 2.11
C THR A 71 7.52 -2.43 2.63
N VAL A 72 6.54 -2.58 1.74
CA VAL A 72 5.11 -2.51 2.09
C VAL A 72 4.44 -3.82 1.73
N THR A 73 3.55 -4.31 2.59
CA THR A 73 2.80 -5.55 2.38
C THR A 73 1.32 -5.28 2.59
N LEU A 74 0.49 -5.72 1.65
CA LEU A 74 -0.96 -5.64 1.73
C LEU A 74 -1.56 -7.04 1.70
N PRO A 75 -2.39 -7.43 2.69
CA PRO A 75 -3.11 -8.69 2.65
C PRO A 75 -4.20 -8.64 1.57
N ILE A 76 -4.43 -9.79 0.91
CA ILE A 76 -5.61 -9.98 0.08
C ILE A 76 -6.79 -10.24 1.02
N PRO A 77 -7.87 -9.43 0.98
CA PRO A 77 -9.00 -9.62 1.89
C PRO A 77 -9.67 -10.98 1.71
N THR A 78 -10.18 -11.52 2.82
CA THR A 78 -10.98 -12.74 2.81
C THR A 78 -12.20 -12.60 1.91
N ASN A 79 -12.67 -13.70 1.31
CA ASN A 79 -13.78 -13.73 0.34
C ASN A 79 -13.50 -12.93 -0.94
N THR A 80 -12.22 -12.69 -1.25
CA THR A 80 -11.79 -12.11 -2.52
C THR A 80 -10.61 -12.90 -3.08
N GLU A 81 -10.46 -12.90 -4.40
CA GLU A 81 -9.31 -13.47 -5.11
C GLU A 81 -8.58 -12.39 -5.89
N PHE A 82 -7.24 -12.45 -5.88
CA PHE A 82 -6.41 -11.53 -6.67
C PHE A 82 -6.63 -11.75 -8.17
N THR A 83 -6.84 -10.67 -8.94
CA THR A 83 -7.10 -10.80 -10.38
C THR A 83 -5.82 -10.99 -11.20
N GLY A 84 -4.65 -10.66 -10.65
CA GLY A 84 -3.40 -10.52 -11.39
C GLY A 84 -3.03 -9.07 -11.69
N GLU A 85 -3.97 -8.13 -11.57
CA GLU A 85 -3.72 -6.72 -11.87
C GLU A 85 -3.15 -5.98 -10.66
N VAL A 86 -2.01 -5.33 -10.87
CA VAL A 86 -1.23 -4.72 -9.80
C VAL A 86 -0.47 -3.50 -10.29
N TYR A 87 -0.22 -2.54 -9.40
CA TYR A 87 0.55 -1.34 -9.67
C TYR A 87 1.39 -0.94 -8.45
N PRO A 88 2.67 -0.55 -8.62
CA PRO A 88 3.51 -0.81 -9.79
C PRO A 88 3.60 -2.32 -10.10
N PRO A 89 3.98 -2.72 -11.32
CA PRO A 89 4.07 -4.13 -11.74
C PRO A 89 5.28 -4.88 -11.15
N SER A 90 5.87 -4.37 -10.07
CA SER A 90 7.00 -4.95 -9.34
C SER A 90 6.56 -5.66 -8.06
N ALA A 91 5.28 -6.00 -7.95
CA ALA A 91 4.75 -6.67 -6.77
C ALA A 91 5.23 -8.12 -6.71
N GLN A 92 5.48 -8.58 -5.49
CA GLN A 92 5.71 -9.98 -5.17
C GLN A 92 4.50 -10.53 -4.43
N ALA A 93 4.22 -11.82 -4.56
CA ALA A 93 3.11 -12.48 -3.87
C ALA A 93 3.60 -13.56 -2.91
N SER A 94 2.72 -13.92 -1.97
CA SER A 94 2.95 -15.01 -1.04
C SER A 94 1.65 -15.78 -0.78
N VAL A 95 1.78 -17.10 -0.60
CA VAL A 95 0.70 -18.02 -0.16
C VAL A 95 0.74 -18.28 1.35
N ASP A 96 1.75 -17.76 2.05
CA ASP A 96 2.03 -18.06 3.46
C ASP A 96 2.36 -16.83 4.33
N TYR A 97 2.42 -15.63 3.75
CA TYR A 97 2.84 -14.36 4.38
C TYR A 97 4.33 -14.24 4.71
N TYR A 98 5.16 -15.23 4.36
CA TYR A 98 6.59 -15.24 4.70
C TYR A 98 7.46 -15.27 3.44
N ASN A 99 7.14 -16.15 2.49
CA ASN A 99 7.90 -16.35 1.27
C ASN A 99 7.28 -15.55 0.13
N TYR A 100 7.93 -14.44 -0.24
CA TYR A 100 7.53 -13.58 -1.33
C TYR A 100 8.34 -13.87 -2.58
N ARG A 101 7.65 -14.03 -3.71
CA ARG A 101 8.26 -14.28 -5.02
C ARG A 101 7.56 -13.45 -6.09
N ASP A 102 8.26 -13.25 -7.20
CA ASP A 102 7.74 -12.48 -8.33
C ASP A 102 6.49 -13.14 -8.93
N LEU A 103 5.64 -12.31 -9.51
CA LEU A 103 4.41 -12.75 -10.16
C LEU A 103 4.67 -13.26 -11.60
N PRO A 104 3.98 -14.31 -12.06
CA PRO A 104 3.10 -15.17 -11.29
C PRO A 104 3.88 -16.17 -10.41
N LEU A 105 3.28 -16.61 -9.31
CA LEU A 105 3.88 -17.64 -8.46
C LEU A 105 3.90 -18.97 -9.20
N MET A 106 5.05 -19.63 -9.17
CA MET A 106 5.25 -20.96 -9.75
C MET A 106 5.57 -21.99 -8.67
N ARG A 107 5.09 -23.22 -8.86
CA ARG A 107 5.42 -24.39 -8.03
C ARG A 107 5.72 -25.62 -8.88
N MET A 108 6.52 -26.53 -8.33
CA MET A 108 6.73 -27.85 -8.93
C MET A 108 5.62 -28.80 -8.48
N VAL A 109 4.95 -29.45 -9.43
CA VAL A 109 3.97 -30.52 -9.19
C VAL A 109 4.32 -31.65 -10.16
N ASP A 110 4.58 -32.84 -9.64
CA ASP A 110 4.93 -34.03 -10.43
C ASP A 110 6.07 -33.81 -11.46
N GLY A 111 7.08 -33.02 -11.07
CA GLY A 111 8.21 -32.70 -11.94
C GLY A 111 7.94 -31.61 -12.98
N GLN A 112 6.74 -31.02 -13.01
CA GLN A 112 6.37 -29.93 -13.89
C GLN A 112 6.26 -28.60 -13.13
N LEU A 113 6.77 -27.53 -13.73
CA LEU A 113 6.57 -26.17 -13.24
C LEU A 113 5.18 -25.69 -13.65
N VAL A 114 4.33 -25.40 -12.67
CA VAL A 114 2.94 -24.95 -12.87
C VAL A 114 2.68 -23.65 -12.13
N GLU A 115 1.79 -22.82 -12.67
CA GLU A 115 1.32 -21.61 -12.00
C GLU A 115 0.49 -21.97 -10.76
N VAL A 116 0.77 -21.29 -9.65
CA VAL A 116 -0.03 -21.38 -8.44
C VAL A 116 -1.33 -20.61 -8.68
N PRO A 117 -2.51 -21.21 -8.44
CA PRO A 117 -3.79 -20.51 -8.52
C PRO A 117 -3.81 -19.23 -7.69
N LYS A 118 -4.35 -18.15 -8.25
CA LYS A 118 -4.42 -16.85 -7.56
C LYS A 118 -5.29 -16.89 -6.31
N SER A 119 -6.26 -17.81 -6.26
CA SER A 119 -7.06 -18.12 -5.06
C SER A 119 -6.22 -18.60 -3.87
N GLU A 120 -5.01 -19.12 -4.09
CA GLU A 120 -4.10 -19.51 -3.01
C GLU A 120 -3.28 -18.30 -2.48
N TYR A 121 -3.31 -17.14 -3.15
CA TYR A 121 -2.47 -16.00 -2.80
C TYR A 121 -3.07 -15.29 -1.58
N LYS A 122 -2.21 -14.93 -0.64
CA LYS A 122 -2.63 -14.33 0.64
C LYS A 122 -2.22 -12.87 0.82
N SER A 123 -1.12 -12.45 0.19
CA SER A 123 -0.67 -11.07 0.28
C SER A 123 0.24 -10.68 -0.87
N LEU A 124 0.34 -9.37 -1.09
CA LEU A 124 1.26 -8.75 -2.04
C LEU A 124 2.25 -7.85 -1.31
N ARG A 125 3.48 -7.77 -1.82
CA ARG A 125 4.57 -6.95 -1.27
C ARG A 125 5.23 -6.12 -2.37
N TRP A 126 5.64 -4.91 -2.02
CA TRP A 126 6.46 -4.05 -2.86
C TRP A 126 7.65 -3.51 -2.07
N ASP A 127 8.81 -3.48 -2.72
CA ASP A 127 10.00 -2.81 -2.22
C ASP A 127 10.16 -1.45 -2.90
N ILE A 128 9.76 -0.39 -2.20
CA ILE A 128 9.81 0.98 -2.66
C ILE A 128 11.20 1.55 -2.36
N LYS A 129 12.02 1.73 -3.40
CA LYS A 129 13.41 2.20 -3.24
C LYS A 129 13.50 3.64 -2.77
N TYR A 130 12.55 4.50 -3.15
CA TYR A 130 12.63 5.93 -2.91
C TYR A 130 11.24 6.57 -2.81
N ILE A 131 10.98 7.28 -1.71
CA ILE A 131 9.82 8.15 -1.51
C ILE A 131 10.34 9.58 -1.32
N PRO A 132 10.13 10.50 -2.28
CA PRO A 132 10.70 11.84 -2.19
C PRO A 132 10.19 12.63 -0.98
N PRO A 133 10.94 13.63 -0.49
CA PRO A 133 10.49 14.52 0.58
C PRO A 133 9.13 15.14 0.27
N ARG A 134 8.22 15.14 1.24
CA ARG A 134 6.90 15.78 1.10
C ARG A 134 6.06 15.28 -0.09
N LYS A 135 6.36 14.09 -0.62
CA LYS A 135 5.64 13.44 -1.72
C LYS A 135 5.03 12.12 -1.27
N ALA A 136 4.21 11.54 -2.14
CA ALA A 136 3.58 10.26 -1.93
C ALA A 136 3.81 9.32 -3.11
N VAL A 137 3.75 8.02 -2.82
CA VAL A 137 3.78 6.94 -3.81
C VAL A 137 2.58 6.03 -3.55
N ASN A 138 2.12 5.37 -4.61
CA ASN A 138 0.95 4.49 -4.53
C ASN A 138 1.33 3.07 -4.90
N VAL A 139 0.71 2.11 -4.22
CA VAL A 139 0.60 0.73 -4.68
C VAL A 139 -0.86 0.35 -4.72
N ALA A 140 -1.24 -0.51 -5.64
CA ALA A 140 -2.61 -0.97 -5.81
C ALA A 140 -2.65 -2.39 -6.35
N PHE A 141 -3.73 -3.10 -6.03
CA PHE A 141 -4.04 -4.39 -6.63
C PHE A 141 -5.55 -4.57 -6.74
N ASN A 142 -5.98 -5.36 -7.71
CA ASN A 142 -7.38 -5.66 -7.92
C ASN A 142 -7.72 -7.07 -7.44
N THR A 143 -8.92 -7.20 -6.89
CA THR A 143 -9.50 -8.47 -6.46
C THR A 143 -10.90 -8.63 -7.03
N ILE A 144 -11.39 -9.85 -7.10
CA ILE A 144 -12.80 -10.16 -7.37
C ILE A 144 -13.45 -10.76 -6.12
N VAL A 145 -14.66 -10.33 -5.80
CA VAL A 145 -15.43 -10.82 -4.64
C VAL A 145 -16.09 -12.16 -4.96
N HIS A 146 -16.05 -13.10 -4.02
CA HIS A 146 -16.77 -14.40 -4.07
C HIS A 146 -18.04 -14.42 -3.22
#